data_AF-A0A1I4P821-F1
#
_entry.id   AF-A0A1I4P821-F1
#
_cell.length_a   1.000
_cell.length_b   1.000
_cell.length_c   1.000
_cell.angle_alpha   90.00
_cell.angle_beta   90.00
_cell.angle_gamma   90.00
#
_symmetry.space_group_name_H-M   'P 1'
#
loop_
_entity.id
_entity.type
_entity.pdbx_description
1 polymer ?
#
loop_
_entity_poly.entity_id
_entity_poly.type
_entity_poly.pdbx_seq_one_letter_code
_entity_poly.pdbx_strand_id
1 'polypeptide(L)'
;MRKMVWVIAVLALAGCGQQSGGESKKPQPPIVPAHVEAATPQWDVLVQGETVQAISDLTGWLIEHSFVSYVVTQDGKQRVLVGPFSSKAEAESRQADLTAALARAKKMNIESLVVEHHTAQ
;
A
#
# COMPACT_ATOMS: atom_id res chain seq x y z
N MET A 1 15.31 16.66 -21.95
CA MET A 1 16.74 16.31 -22.09
C MET A 1 17.58 17.22 -21.19
N ARG A 2 17.74 16.88 -19.91
CA ARG A 2 18.83 17.41 -19.07
C ARG A 2 19.31 16.29 -18.17
N LYS A 3 20.51 15.84 -18.51
CA LYS A 3 21.32 14.82 -17.87
C LYS A 3 21.79 15.40 -16.54
N MET A 4 21.43 14.81 -15.41
CA MET A 4 22.14 15.08 -14.16
C MET A 4 22.89 13.82 -13.74
N VAL A 5 24.16 14.08 -13.51
CA VAL A 5 25.28 13.15 -13.42
C VAL A 5 25.34 12.58 -12.00
N TRP A 6 25.67 11.29 -11.95
CA TRP A 6 25.96 10.49 -10.77
C TRP A 6 27.05 11.08 -9.87
N VAL A 7 26.91 10.96 -8.55
CA VAL A 7 28.04 10.92 -7.62
C VAL A 7 27.81 9.83 -6.59
N ILE A 8 28.61 8.76 -6.71
CA ILE A 8 28.73 7.68 -5.73
C ILE A 8 29.82 8.10 -4.75
N ALA A 9 29.52 8.15 -3.46
CA ALA A 9 30.52 8.26 -2.41
C ALA A 9 30.61 6.91 -1.68
N VAL A 10 31.61 6.11 -2.05
CA VAL A 10 32.00 4.90 -1.31
C VAL A 10 32.89 5.34 -0.15
N LEU A 11 32.38 5.28 1.07
CA LEU A 11 33.24 5.28 2.26
C LEU A 11 33.70 3.85 2.53
N ALA A 12 34.92 3.55 2.12
CA ALA A 12 35.63 2.36 2.52
C ALA A 12 36.10 2.50 3.97
N LEU A 13 35.43 1.80 4.90
CA LEU A 13 35.98 1.53 6.22
C LEU A 13 36.88 0.31 6.12
N ALA A 14 38.18 0.57 5.91
CA ALA A 14 39.24 -0.38 6.13
C ALA A 14 39.35 -0.66 7.64
N GLY A 15 38.64 -1.69 8.10
CA GLY A 15 38.87 -2.33 9.39
C GLY A 15 39.88 -3.46 9.22
N CYS A 16 41.08 -3.28 9.77
CA CYS A 16 42.11 -4.29 9.95
C CYS A 16 41.57 -5.53 10.67
N GLY A 17 41.82 -6.71 10.10
CA GLY A 17 41.53 -7.99 10.72
C GLY A 17 42.24 -9.10 9.95
N GLN A 18 43.56 -9.15 10.07
CA GLN A 18 44.41 -10.16 9.45
C GLN A 18 44.48 -11.39 10.38
N GLN A 19 43.86 -12.50 9.97
CA GLN A 19 44.11 -13.84 10.52
C GLN A 19 44.13 -14.84 9.37
N SER A 20 45.30 -15.42 9.14
CA SER A 20 45.58 -16.49 8.19
C SER A 20 45.09 -17.85 8.72
N GLY A 21 44.71 -18.72 7.79
CA GLY A 21 44.91 -20.17 7.89
C GLY A 21 43.69 -20.99 8.31
N GLY A 22 43.06 -21.66 7.34
CA GLY A 22 42.06 -22.70 7.64
C GLY A 22 41.23 -23.12 6.44
N GLU A 23 41.72 -24.10 5.69
CA GLU A 23 41.04 -24.81 4.62
C GLU A 23 39.76 -25.52 5.11
N SER A 24 38.59 -25.26 4.50
CA SER A 24 37.41 -26.16 4.48
C SER A 24 36.26 -25.68 3.57
N LYS A 25 36.21 -26.25 2.37
CA LYS A 25 35.07 -26.73 1.57
C LYS A 25 33.61 -26.31 1.96
N LYS A 26 32.94 -25.62 1.01
CA LYS A 26 31.47 -25.64 0.63
C LYS A 26 30.51 -24.71 1.42
N PRO A 27 29.33 -24.27 0.88
CA PRO A 27 28.86 -23.98 -0.49
C PRO A 27 28.45 -22.51 -0.73
N GLN A 28 28.33 -22.11 -2.00
CA GLN A 28 27.71 -20.84 -2.43
C GLN A 28 26.27 -20.73 -1.89
N PRO A 29 25.86 -19.59 -1.27
CA PRO A 29 24.46 -19.34 -1.01
C PRO A 29 23.73 -19.12 -2.35
N PRO A 30 22.52 -19.69 -2.52
CA PRO A 30 21.77 -19.58 -3.75
C PRO A 30 21.40 -18.12 -4.00
N ILE A 31 21.57 -17.68 -5.25
CA ILE A 31 20.98 -16.46 -5.78
C ILE A 31 19.47 -16.68 -5.67
N VAL A 32 18.85 -16.09 -4.65
CA VAL A 32 17.40 -15.99 -4.56
C VAL A 32 16.94 -15.17 -5.78
N PRO A 33 16.16 -15.73 -6.71
CA PRO A 33 15.57 -14.92 -7.76
C PRO A 33 14.71 -13.86 -7.05
N ALA A 34 14.93 -12.59 -7.39
CA ALA A 34 14.01 -11.53 -7.02
C ALA A 34 12.62 -11.98 -7.49
N HIS A 35 11.74 -12.24 -6.52
CA HIS A 35 10.36 -12.59 -6.78
C HIS A 35 9.75 -11.40 -7.52
N VAL A 36 9.54 -11.55 -8.83
CA VAL A 36 8.58 -10.72 -9.53
C VAL A 36 7.24 -11.17 -8.98
N GLU A 37 6.80 -10.50 -7.93
CA GLU A 37 5.46 -10.63 -7.38
C GLU A 37 4.53 -10.31 -8.56
N ALA A 38 3.95 -11.36 -9.14
CA ALA A 38 2.90 -11.18 -10.13
C ALA A 38 1.83 -10.34 -9.45
N ALA A 39 1.45 -9.21 -10.06
CA ALA A 39 0.45 -8.31 -9.49
C ALA A 39 -0.84 -9.11 -9.23
N THR A 40 -1.01 -9.57 -8.00
CA THR A 40 -2.22 -10.26 -7.59
C THR A 40 -3.35 -9.25 -7.63
N PRO A 41 -4.52 -9.59 -8.19
CA PRO A 41 -5.65 -8.67 -8.24
C PRO A 41 -5.98 -8.23 -6.81
N GLN A 42 -5.84 -6.93 -6.57
CA GLN A 42 -6.02 -6.32 -5.26
C GLN A 42 -7.43 -5.75 -5.19
N TRP A 43 -8.07 -5.86 -4.03
CA TRP A 43 -9.43 -5.37 -3.82
C TRP A 43 -9.44 -4.24 -2.81
N ASP A 44 -10.25 -3.23 -3.07
CA ASP A 44 -10.41 -2.08 -2.18
C ASP A 44 -11.89 -1.76 -2.01
N VAL A 45 -12.23 -1.07 -0.92
CA VAL A 45 -13.54 -0.46 -0.76
C VAL A 45 -13.39 1.03 -1.03
N LEU A 46 -13.92 1.47 -2.16
CA LEU A 46 -14.04 2.85 -2.53
C LEU A 46 -15.11 3.52 -1.65
N VAL A 47 -14.73 4.59 -0.97
CA VAL A 47 -15.61 5.40 -0.12
C VAL A 47 -15.72 6.79 -0.74
N GLN A 48 -16.92 7.15 -1.18
CA GLN A 48 -17.20 8.41 -1.88
C GLN A 48 -18.17 9.25 -1.07
N GLY A 49 -17.77 10.48 -0.76
CA GLY A 49 -18.68 11.53 -0.30
C GLY A 49 -19.01 12.49 -1.45
N GLU A 50 -20.12 13.23 -1.32
CA GLU A 50 -20.57 14.19 -2.34
C GLU A 50 -19.62 15.38 -2.57
N THR A 51 -18.76 15.72 -1.60
CA THR A 51 -17.91 16.93 -1.68
C THR A 51 -16.45 16.65 -1.36
N VAL A 52 -15.54 17.45 -1.90
CA VAL A 52 -14.09 17.35 -1.61
C VAL A 52 -13.80 17.65 -0.13
N GLN A 53 -14.54 18.58 0.48
CA GLN A 53 -14.41 18.88 1.90
C GLN A 53 -14.82 17.70 2.80
N ALA A 54 -15.63 16.77 2.27
CA ALA A 54 -15.95 15.52 2.95
C ALA A 54 -14.76 14.55 3.00
N ILE A 55 -13.70 14.69 2.19
CA ILE A 55 -12.59 13.73 2.15
C ILE A 55 -11.73 13.81 3.42
N SER A 56 -11.39 15.02 3.89
CA SER A 56 -10.60 15.19 5.12
C SER A 56 -11.39 14.75 6.37
N ASP A 57 -12.69 15.07 6.45
CA ASP A 57 -13.58 14.57 7.52
C ASP A 57 -13.69 13.04 7.47
N LEU A 58 -13.91 12.48 6.28
CA LEU A 58 -14.07 11.06 6.07
C LEU A 58 -12.81 10.30 6.46
N THR A 59 -11.63 10.75 6.03
CA THR A 59 -10.36 10.10 6.37
C THR A 59 -10.09 10.17 7.87
N GLY A 60 -10.36 11.30 8.53
CA GLY A 60 -10.30 11.41 10.00
C GLY A 60 -11.22 10.40 10.69
N TRP A 61 -12.48 10.34 10.26
CA TRP A 61 -13.47 9.42 10.82
C TRP A 61 -13.11 7.94 10.59
N LEU A 62 -12.57 7.59 9.42
CA LEU A 62 -12.11 6.23 9.12
C LEU A 62 -10.97 5.82 10.06
N ILE A 63 -10.03 6.72 10.35
CA ILE A 63 -8.94 6.47 11.30
C ILE A 63 -9.50 6.25 12.72
N GLU A 64 -10.42 7.11 13.15
CA GLU A 64 -11.08 6.97 14.47
C GLU A 64 -11.89 5.66 14.60
N HIS A 65 -12.27 5.04 13.48
CA HIS A 65 -13.01 3.78 13.45
C HIS A 65 -12.16 2.59 12.97
N SER A 66 -10.83 2.74 12.98
CA SER A 66 -9.88 1.67 12.67
C SER A 66 -10.02 1.10 11.25
N PHE A 67 -10.49 1.90 10.31
CA PHE A 67 -10.44 1.58 8.88
C PHE A 67 -9.14 2.11 8.28
N VAL A 68 -8.27 1.20 7.84
CA VAL A 68 -7.05 1.55 7.12
C VAL A 68 -7.43 2.05 5.73
N SER A 69 -7.18 3.34 5.47
CA SER A 69 -7.58 4.01 4.25
C SER A 69 -6.45 4.84 3.65
N TYR A 70 -6.52 5.07 2.34
CA TYR A 70 -5.59 5.89 1.59
C TYR A 70 -6.34 6.69 0.51
N VAL A 71 -5.78 7.83 0.11
CA VAL A 71 -6.39 8.72 -0.89
C VAL A 71 -5.70 8.53 -2.23
N VAL A 72 -6.48 8.31 -3.29
CA VAL A 72 -5.99 8.26 -4.67
C VAL A 72 -6.66 9.34 -5.51
N THR A 73 -5.96 9.83 -6.53
CA THR A 73 -6.56 10.72 -7.53
C THR A 73 -6.91 9.89 -8.76
N GLN A 74 -8.20 9.70 -9.02
CA GLN A 74 -8.72 8.99 -10.19
C GLN A 74 -9.58 9.95 -11.02
N ASP A 75 -9.31 10.05 -12.32
CA ASP A 75 -10.04 10.95 -13.23
C ASP A 75 -10.03 12.42 -12.79
N GLY A 76 -8.94 12.87 -12.16
CA GLY A 76 -8.80 14.22 -11.61
C GLY A 76 -9.61 14.48 -10.33
N LYS A 77 -10.25 13.44 -9.75
CA LYS A 77 -10.99 13.51 -8.49
C LYS A 77 -10.28 12.70 -7.42
N GLN A 78 -10.17 13.27 -6.22
CA GLN A 78 -9.70 12.52 -5.06
C GLN A 78 -10.76 11.54 -4.59
N ARG A 79 -10.34 10.32 -4.26
CA ARG A 79 -11.18 9.23 -3.76
C ARG A 79 -10.48 8.58 -2.58
N VAL A 80 -11.26 8.12 -1.61
CA VAL A 80 -10.75 7.38 -0.45
C VAL A 80 -10.96 5.90 -0.70
N LEU A 81 -9.90 5.11 -0.59
CA LEU A 81 -9.93 3.65 -0.67
C LEU A 81 -9.63 3.07 0.72
N VAL A 82 -10.35 2.04 1.11
CA VAL A 82 -10.10 1.25 2.32
C VAL A 82 -9.58 -0.11 1.89
N GLY A 83 -8.46 -0.54 2.48
CA GLY A 83 -7.71 -1.71 2.02
C GLY A 83 -6.20 -1.40 1.93
N PRO A 84 -5.44 -2.18 1.14
CA PRO A 84 -5.90 -3.21 0.21
C PRO A 84 -6.21 -4.58 0.80
N PHE A 85 -7.11 -5.31 0.14
CA PHE A 85 -7.58 -6.65 0.51
C PHE A 85 -7.14 -7.69 -0.51
N SER A 86 -6.84 -8.90 -0.02
CA SER A 86 -6.32 -10.00 -0.87
C SER A 86 -7.43 -10.74 -1.62
N SER A 87 -8.70 -10.49 -1.29
CA SER A 87 -9.84 -11.14 -1.92
C SER A 87 -11.07 -10.24 -1.91
N LYS A 88 -11.95 -10.44 -2.90
CA LYS A 88 -13.22 -9.74 -2.99
C LYS A 88 -14.10 -9.96 -1.75
N ALA A 89 -14.16 -11.19 -1.24
CA ALA A 89 -14.97 -11.53 -0.08
C ALA A 89 -14.52 -10.76 1.18
N GLU A 90 -13.21 -10.56 1.36
CA GLU A 90 -12.68 -9.74 2.44
C GLU A 90 -13.07 -8.26 2.27
N ALA A 91 -12.95 -7.72 1.06
CA ALA A 91 -13.39 -6.36 0.75
C ALA A 91 -14.90 -6.16 0.98
N GLU A 92 -15.73 -7.12 0.58
CA GLU A 92 -17.19 -7.10 0.80
C GLU A 92 -17.54 -7.16 2.29
N SER A 93 -16.85 -8.00 3.07
CA SER A 93 -17.02 -8.03 4.53
C SER A 93 -16.69 -6.67 5.15
N ARG A 94 -15.57 -6.07 4.74
CA ARG A 94 -15.13 -4.77 5.25
C ARG A 94 -16.04 -3.64 4.80
N GLN A 95 -16.59 -3.72 3.60
CA GLN A 95 -17.61 -2.79 3.10
C GLN A 95 -18.87 -2.87 3.98
N ALA A 96 -19.32 -4.06 4.36
CA ALA A 96 -20.49 -4.23 5.23
C ALA A 96 -20.25 -3.62 6.62
N ASP A 97 -19.08 -3.87 7.22
CA ASP A 97 -18.68 -3.27 8.49
C ASP A 97 -18.65 -1.74 8.41
N LEU A 98 -18.04 -1.20 7.34
CA LEU A 98 -17.98 0.25 7.09
C LEU A 98 -19.37 0.85 6.93
N THR A 99 -20.23 0.21 6.13
CA THR A 99 -21.59 0.69 5.88
C THR A 99 -22.42 0.69 7.16
N ALA A 100 -22.29 -0.36 7.99
CA ALA A 100 -22.93 -0.40 9.29
C ALA A 100 -22.43 0.71 10.23
N ALA A 101 -21.13 0.99 10.24
CA ALA A 101 -20.55 2.07 11.02
C ALA A 101 -21.03 3.46 10.54
N LEU A 102 -21.07 3.69 9.23
CA LEU A 102 -21.56 4.93 8.63
C LEU A 102 -23.05 5.15 8.93
N ALA A 103 -23.87 4.10 8.86
CA ALA A 103 -25.29 4.16 9.20
C ALA A 103 -25.50 4.50 10.69
N ARG A 104 -24.73 3.88 11.60
CA ARG A 104 -24.76 4.22 13.03
C ARG A 104 -24.36 5.67 13.30
N ALA A 105 -23.39 6.18 12.54
CA ALA A 105 -22.96 7.57 12.58
C ALA A 105 -23.89 8.54 11.82
N LYS A 106 -24.99 8.04 11.22
CA LYS A 106 -25.93 8.82 10.39
C LYS A 106 -25.26 9.52 9.19
N LYS A 107 -24.13 9.02 8.72
CA LYS A 107 -23.39 9.52 7.54
C LYS A 107 -23.94 8.86 6.26
N MET A 108 -25.17 9.22 5.88
CA MET A 108 -25.87 8.59 4.73
C MET A 108 -25.54 9.18 3.36
N ASN A 109 -24.81 10.30 3.33
CA ASN A 109 -24.33 10.93 2.09
C ASN A 109 -22.97 10.36 1.64
N ILE A 110 -22.61 9.18 2.14
CA ILE A 110 -21.34 8.51 1.86
C ILE A 110 -21.66 7.11 1.34
N GLU A 111 -21.19 6.84 0.14
CA GLU A 111 -21.35 5.56 -0.54
C GLU A 111 -20.08 4.73 -0.41
N SER A 112 -20.23 3.41 -0.30
CA SER A 112 -19.14 2.44 -0.27
C SER A 112 -19.30 1.45 -1.42
N LEU A 113 -18.25 1.19 -2.20
CA LEU A 113 -18.26 0.27 -3.33
C LEU A 113 -17.00 -0.59 -3.33
N VAL A 114 -17.14 -1.91 -3.52
CA VAL A 114 -15.98 -2.78 -3.73
C VAL A 114 -15.45 -2.59 -5.15
N VAL A 115 -14.17 -2.28 -5.28
CA VAL A 115 -13.48 -2.07 -6.55
C VAL A 115 -12.25 -2.97 -6.64
N GLU A 116 -11.97 -3.47 -7.84
CA GLU A 116 -10.72 -4.16 -8.14
C GLU A 116 -9.67 -3.11 -8.53
N HIS A 117 -8.55 -3.10 -7.82
CA HIS A 117 -7.40 -2.27 -8.12
C HIS A 117 -6.32 -3.11 -8.78
N HIS A 118 -6.00 -2.80 -10.03
CA HIS A 118 -4.80 -3.33 -10.68
C HIS A 118 -3.66 -2.37 -10.39
N THR A 119 -2.73 -2.77 -9.53
CA THR A 119 -1.45 -2.07 -9.36
C THR A 119 -0.68 -2.24 -10.67
N ALA A 120 -0.95 -1.35 -11.63
CA ALA A 120 -0.12 -1.20 -12.82
C ALA A 120 1.25 -0.71 -12.34
N GLN A 121 2.24 -1.61 -12.39
CA GLN A 121 3.64 -1.32 -12.11
C GLN A 121 4.23 -0.34 -13.14
#